data_AF-A0A2M4AGN8-F1
#
_entry.id   AF-A0A2M4AGN8-F1
#
_cell.length_a   1.000
_cell.length_b   1.000
_cell.length_c   1.000
_cell.angle_alpha   90.00
_cell.angle_beta   90.00
_cell.angle_gamma   90.00
#
_symmetry.space_group_name_H-M   'P 1'
#
loop_
_entity.id
_entity.type
_entity.pdbx_description
1 polymer ?
#
loop_
_entity_poly.entity_id
_entity_poly.type
_entity_poly.pdbx_seq_one_letter_code
_entity_poly.pdbx_strand_id
1 'polypeptide(L)'
;LQAGKILDVPLIVTEHYPEKLGRIVKDLDISHAKGVFPKTLFSMMIPDVQRRIEELYGREGPETVVLFGLESHICLEQTAMDLLSQGYTVHVAADCSVSRTQEDRKLALQRLQQYGCFVTTSENIIFKLMRDKQHPAFDKVRHLVRDPSIDTELAKL
;
A
#
# COMPACT_ATOMS: atom_id res chain seq x y z
N LEU A 1 -0.71 -0.63 -8.56
CA LEU A 1 -1.82 -1.57 -8.90
C LEU A 1 -1.47 -2.46 -10.09
N GLN A 2 -1.28 -1.91 -11.30
CA GLN A 2 -0.98 -2.73 -12.50
C GLN A 2 0.26 -3.64 -12.36
N ALA A 3 1.35 -3.13 -11.78
CA ALA A 3 2.54 -3.94 -11.51
C ALA A 3 2.24 -5.13 -10.57
N GLY A 4 1.44 -4.91 -9.51
CA GLY A 4 1.01 -5.98 -8.61
C GLY A 4 0.21 -7.07 -9.32
N LYS A 5 -0.70 -6.68 -10.22
CA LYS A 5 -1.44 -7.63 -11.08
C LYS A 5 -0.52 -8.46 -11.98
N ILE A 6 0.50 -7.84 -12.58
CA ILE A 6 1.46 -8.52 -13.47
C ILE A 6 2.40 -9.45 -12.70
N LEU A 7 2.80 -9.04 -11.49
CA LEU A 7 3.70 -9.78 -10.61
C LEU A 7 2.96 -10.77 -9.69
N ASP A 8 1.65 -10.93 -9.89
CA ASP A 8 0.75 -11.77 -9.07
C ASP A 8 0.85 -11.51 -7.56
N VAL A 9 0.99 -10.24 -7.17
CA VAL A 9 0.95 -9.81 -5.76
C VAL A 9 -0.53 -9.62 -5.36
N PRO A 10 -1.04 -10.38 -4.37
CA PRO A 10 -2.41 -10.22 -3.88
C PRO A 10 -2.71 -8.80 -3.38
N LEU A 11 -3.80 -8.23 -3.89
CA LEU A 11 -4.29 -6.90 -3.52
C LEU A 11 -5.50 -7.01 -2.58
N ILE A 12 -5.44 -6.37 -1.41
CA ILE A 12 -6.60 -6.17 -0.53
C ILE A 12 -6.92 -4.68 -0.50
N VAL A 13 -8.20 -4.34 -0.61
CA VAL A 13 -8.69 -2.95 -0.64
C VAL A 13 -9.65 -2.73 0.52
N THR A 14 -9.60 -1.55 1.12
CA THR A 14 -10.61 -1.12 2.10
C THR A 14 -11.21 0.22 1.71
N GLU A 15 -12.48 0.40 2.04
CA GLU A 15 -13.22 1.66 1.85
C GLU A 15 -13.69 2.17 3.21
N HIS A 16 -13.26 3.37 3.59
CA HIS A 16 -13.68 3.95 4.87
C HIS A 16 -15.05 4.63 4.72
N TYR A 17 -16.04 4.13 5.47
CA TYR A 17 -17.41 4.63 5.50
C TYR A 17 -17.99 4.99 4.11
N PRO A 18 -18.04 4.03 3.17
CA PRO A 18 -18.32 4.31 1.75
C PRO A 18 -19.69 4.91 1.49
N GLU A 19 -20.66 4.73 2.41
CA GLU A 19 -21.99 5.32 2.32
C GLU A 19 -21.95 6.85 2.42
N LYS A 20 -20.92 7.42 3.06
CA LYS A 20 -20.75 8.87 3.22
C LYS A 20 -19.55 9.43 2.48
N LEU A 21 -18.45 8.67 2.40
CA LEU A 21 -17.20 9.13 1.79
C LEU A 21 -17.02 8.65 0.35
N GLY A 22 -17.92 7.79 -0.14
CA GLY A 22 -17.85 7.22 -1.47
C GLY A 22 -16.99 5.96 -1.55
N ARG A 23 -17.10 5.28 -2.68
CA ARG A 23 -16.33 4.08 -3.02
C ARG A 23 -15.00 4.45 -3.70
N ILE A 24 -14.14 3.46 -3.90
CA ILE A 24 -12.90 3.61 -4.69
C ILE A 24 -13.23 4.27 -6.04
N VAL A 25 -12.41 5.25 -6.39
CA VAL A 25 -12.54 6.01 -7.65
C VAL A 25 -12.38 5.08 -8.85
N LYS A 26 -13.17 5.32 -9.90
CA LYS A 26 -13.22 4.46 -11.10
C LYS A 26 -11.90 4.41 -11.88
N ASP A 27 -11.05 5.41 -11.71
CA ASP A 27 -9.74 5.50 -12.38
C ASP A 27 -8.73 4.49 -11.85
N LEU A 28 -8.99 3.89 -10.67
CA LEU A 28 -8.16 2.83 -10.12
C LEU A 28 -8.71 1.45 -10.52
N ASP A 29 -8.01 0.76 -11.42
CA ASP A 29 -8.32 -0.64 -11.75
C ASP A 29 -7.96 -1.56 -10.57
N ILE A 30 -9.00 -1.92 -9.80
CA ILE A 30 -8.94 -2.89 -8.71
C ILE A 30 -9.56 -4.25 -9.08
N SER A 31 -9.73 -4.55 -10.37
CA SER A 31 -10.37 -5.81 -10.84
C SER A 31 -9.69 -7.09 -10.34
N HIS A 32 -8.41 -7.01 -9.99
CA HIS A 32 -7.61 -8.13 -9.45
C HIS A 32 -7.58 -8.17 -7.92
N ALA A 33 -8.30 -7.27 -7.24
CA ALA A 33 -8.38 -7.27 -5.79
C ALA A 33 -8.96 -8.59 -5.29
N LYS A 34 -8.30 -9.17 -4.29
CA LYS A 34 -8.78 -10.33 -3.54
C LYS A 34 -9.82 -9.94 -2.51
N GLY A 35 -10.27 -8.70 -2.46
CA GLY A 35 -11.36 -8.26 -1.59
C GLY A 35 -11.43 -6.74 -1.48
N VAL A 36 -12.65 -6.23 -1.36
CA VAL A 36 -12.94 -4.82 -1.10
C VAL A 36 -13.81 -4.78 0.15
N PHE A 37 -13.26 -4.28 1.25
CA PHE A 37 -13.88 -4.36 2.56
C PHE A 37 -14.28 -2.97 3.08
N PRO A 38 -15.59 -2.72 3.31
CA PRO A 38 -16.02 -1.49 3.96
C PRO A 38 -15.60 -1.51 5.43
N LYS A 39 -15.21 -0.34 5.97
CA LYS A 39 -14.82 -0.20 7.38
C LYS A 39 -15.15 1.16 7.96
N THR A 40 -15.38 1.20 9.26
CA THR A 40 -15.38 2.42 10.07
C THR A 40 -14.18 2.49 11.01
N LEU A 41 -13.45 1.38 11.20
CA LEU A 41 -12.14 1.40 11.84
C LEU A 41 -11.13 2.15 10.95
N PHE A 42 -10.24 2.93 11.56
CA PHE A 42 -9.19 3.64 10.84
C PHE A 42 -8.13 2.67 10.32
N SER A 43 -7.64 1.76 11.15
CA SER A 43 -6.81 0.63 10.69
C SER A 43 -7.55 -0.25 9.67
N MET A 44 -6.83 -0.76 8.69
CA MET A 44 -7.32 -1.75 7.72
C MET A 44 -7.43 -3.15 8.33
N MET A 45 -6.82 -3.41 9.49
CA MET A 45 -6.78 -4.73 10.15
C MET A 45 -8.09 -5.11 10.84
N ILE A 46 -9.22 -4.95 10.15
CA ILE A 46 -10.53 -5.45 10.59
C ILE A 46 -10.61 -6.99 10.45
N PRO A 47 -11.54 -7.67 11.15
CA PRO A 47 -11.65 -9.13 11.08
C PRO A 47 -11.78 -9.70 9.65
N ASP A 48 -12.48 -9.02 8.76
CA ASP A 48 -12.68 -9.49 7.38
C ASP A 48 -11.37 -9.44 6.56
N VAL A 49 -10.56 -8.40 6.78
CA VAL A 49 -9.23 -8.28 6.16
C VAL A 49 -8.28 -9.32 6.73
N GLN A 50 -8.27 -9.53 8.05
CA GLN A 50 -7.46 -10.56 8.69
C GLN A 50 -7.82 -11.96 8.18
N ARG A 51 -9.12 -12.30 8.08
CA ARG A 51 -9.56 -13.56 7.47
C ARG A 51 -9.10 -13.68 6.02
N ARG A 52 -9.18 -12.62 5.22
CA ARG A 52 -8.70 -12.64 3.83
C ARG A 52 -7.19 -12.83 3.75
N ILE A 53 -6.42 -12.27 4.66
CA ILE A 53 -4.97 -12.51 4.75
C ILE A 53 -4.71 -13.98 5.07
N GLU A 54 -5.42 -14.56 6.04
CA GLU A 54 -5.30 -15.97 6.40
C GLU A 54 -5.71 -16.91 5.25
N GLU A 55 -6.78 -16.59 4.51
CA GLU A 55 -7.21 -17.35 3.32
C GLU A 55 -6.15 -17.37 2.21
N LEU A 56 -5.36 -16.29 2.07
CA LEU A 56 -4.36 -16.14 1.03
C LEU A 56 -3.00 -16.72 1.40
N TYR A 57 -2.62 -16.63 2.68
CA TYR A 57 -1.26 -16.91 3.14
C TYR A 57 -1.18 -17.89 4.32
N GLY A 58 -2.31 -18.37 4.84
CA GLY A 58 -2.37 -19.15 6.06
C GLY A 58 -2.22 -18.30 7.33
N ARG A 59 -2.15 -18.97 8.49
CA ARG A 59 -2.16 -18.32 9.81
C ARG A 59 -0.99 -17.40 10.08
N GLU A 60 0.16 -17.67 9.48
CA GLU A 60 1.37 -16.86 9.62
C GLU A 60 1.30 -15.56 8.80
N GLY A 61 0.39 -15.47 7.83
CA GLY A 61 0.29 -14.34 6.92
C GLY A 61 1.51 -14.20 5.98
N PRO A 62 1.57 -13.13 5.17
CA PRO A 62 2.74 -12.84 4.35
C PRO A 62 3.91 -12.35 5.21
N GLU A 63 5.16 -12.54 4.77
CA GLU A 63 6.32 -11.94 5.45
C GLU A 63 6.32 -10.41 5.36
N THR A 64 5.85 -9.87 4.23
CA THR A 64 5.92 -8.45 3.90
C THR A 64 4.58 -7.92 3.40
N VAL A 65 4.21 -6.74 3.86
CA VAL A 65 3.03 -5.98 3.40
C VAL A 65 3.48 -4.66 2.79
N VAL A 66 2.95 -4.35 1.61
CA VAL A 66 3.09 -3.03 0.98
C VAL A 66 1.83 -2.22 1.25
N LEU A 67 1.99 -1.05 1.87
CA LEU A 67 0.91 -0.16 2.27
C LEU A 67 0.98 1.16 1.49
N PHE A 68 -0.17 1.63 1.02
CA PHE A 68 -0.33 2.91 0.32
C PHE A 68 -1.80 3.34 0.33
N GLY A 69 -2.08 4.61 0.03
CA GLY A 69 -3.45 5.16 0.01
C GLY A 69 -3.61 6.40 0.90
N LEU A 70 -4.79 6.53 1.52
CA LEU A 70 -5.15 7.69 2.32
C LEU A 70 -5.95 7.32 3.59
N GLU A 71 -5.87 8.08 4.68
CA GLU A 71 -4.93 9.18 4.93
C GLU A 71 -3.64 8.69 5.60
N SER A 72 -2.49 9.29 5.26
CA SER A 72 -1.17 8.83 5.73
C SER A 72 -1.05 8.83 7.25
N HIS A 73 -1.54 9.89 7.89
CA HIS A 73 -1.46 10.11 9.35
C HIS A 73 -2.60 9.48 10.15
N ILE A 74 -3.57 8.84 9.49
CA ILE A 74 -4.74 8.25 10.15
C ILE A 74 -4.80 6.76 9.83
N CYS A 75 -5.36 6.41 8.67
CA CYS A 75 -5.62 5.02 8.30
C CYS A 75 -4.32 4.27 8.06
N LEU A 76 -3.36 4.86 7.35
CA LEU A 76 -2.09 4.19 7.05
C LEU A 76 -1.24 4.03 8.31
N GLU A 77 -1.08 5.09 9.10
CA GLU A 77 -0.29 5.04 10.34
C GLU A 77 -0.81 3.98 11.31
N GLN A 78 -2.12 3.96 11.60
CA GLN A 78 -2.70 2.95 12.49
C GLN A 78 -2.62 1.53 11.91
N THR A 79 -2.81 1.38 10.59
CA THR A 79 -2.66 0.07 9.94
C THR A 79 -1.24 -0.46 10.04
N ALA A 80 -0.24 0.40 9.81
CA ALA A 80 1.16 0.02 9.91
C ALA A 80 1.53 -0.41 11.32
N MET A 81 1.04 0.29 12.35
CA MET A 81 1.26 -0.09 13.75
C MET A 81 0.68 -1.47 14.07
N ASP A 82 -0.55 -1.75 13.65
CA ASP A 82 -1.17 -3.07 13.85
C ASP A 82 -0.38 -4.18 13.15
N LEU A 83 0.03 -3.94 11.89
CA LEU A 83 0.83 -4.88 11.12
C LEU A 83 2.20 -5.14 11.79
N LEU A 84 2.91 -4.11 12.18
CA LEU A 84 4.19 -4.24 12.89
C LEU A 84 4.04 -5.00 14.21
N SER A 85 2.95 -4.74 14.96
CA SER A 85 2.66 -5.44 16.22
C SER A 85 2.42 -6.94 16.04
N GLN A 86 2.00 -7.36 14.84
CA GLN A 86 1.79 -8.74 14.45
C GLN A 86 3.04 -9.37 13.79
N GLY A 87 4.16 -8.65 13.72
CA GLY A 87 5.44 -9.15 13.21
C GLY A 87 5.63 -9.02 11.70
N TYR A 88 4.73 -8.35 10.99
CA TYR A 88 4.88 -8.12 9.55
C TYR A 88 5.99 -7.12 9.23
N THR A 89 6.72 -7.35 8.14
CA THR A 89 7.57 -6.31 7.55
C THR A 89 6.71 -5.34 6.72
N VAL A 90 6.72 -4.06 7.06
CA VAL A 90 5.86 -3.06 6.39
C VAL A 90 6.67 -2.14 5.48
N HIS A 91 6.33 -2.12 4.19
CA HIS A 91 6.82 -1.15 3.21
C HIS A 91 5.73 -0.12 2.91
N VAL A 92 6.01 1.17 3.11
CA VAL A 92 5.06 2.25 2.78
C VAL A 92 5.50 2.93 1.49
N ALA A 93 4.66 2.93 0.45
CA ALA A 93 4.93 3.64 -0.80
C ALA A 93 4.53 5.12 -0.64
N ALA A 94 5.52 5.98 -0.33
CA ALA A 94 5.31 7.37 0.04
C ALA A 94 4.72 8.22 -1.10
N ASP A 95 5.14 7.96 -2.33
CA ASP A 95 4.63 8.57 -3.57
C ASP A 95 3.18 8.14 -3.91
N CYS A 96 2.68 7.09 -3.26
CA CYS A 96 1.30 6.61 -3.35
C CYS A 96 0.50 6.84 -2.04
N SER A 97 1.05 7.58 -1.08
CA SER A 97 0.44 7.83 0.23
C SER A 97 0.19 9.32 0.41
N VAL A 98 -1.05 9.71 0.72
CA VAL A 98 -1.45 11.13 0.78
C VAL A 98 -2.22 11.46 2.06
N SER A 99 -2.22 12.73 2.43
CA SER A 99 -3.08 13.33 3.47
C SER A 99 -3.65 14.64 2.95
N ARG A 100 -4.60 15.23 3.68
CA ARG A 100 -5.19 16.52 3.33
C ARG A 100 -4.17 17.66 3.30
N THR A 101 -3.16 17.62 4.17
CA THR A 101 -2.07 18.60 4.21
C THR A 101 -0.71 17.93 4.00
N GLN A 102 0.27 18.68 3.49
CA GLN A 102 1.65 18.19 3.38
C GLN A 102 2.32 18.03 4.74
N GLU A 103 1.94 18.84 5.74
CA GLU A 103 2.45 18.73 7.11
C GLU A 103 2.06 17.39 7.73
N ASP A 104 0.76 17.05 7.71
CA ASP A 104 0.26 15.76 8.21
C ASP A 104 0.92 14.59 7.50
N ARG A 105 1.03 14.67 6.17
CA ARG A 105 1.65 13.63 5.34
C ARG A 105 3.12 13.42 5.72
N LYS A 106 3.92 14.48 5.78
CA LYS A 106 5.36 14.39 6.04
C LYS A 106 5.64 13.89 7.45
N LEU A 107 4.94 14.42 8.46
CA LEU A 107 5.10 13.99 9.84
C LEU A 107 4.70 12.51 10.01
N ALA A 108 3.64 12.05 9.33
CA ALA A 108 3.26 10.64 9.35
C ALA A 108 4.31 9.73 8.72
N LEU A 109 4.86 10.11 7.56
CA LEU A 109 5.93 9.32 6.92
C LEU A 109 7.19 9.25 7.80
N GLN A 110 7.54 10.32 8.51
CA GLN A 110 8.63 10.32 9.49
C GLN A 110 8.34 9.37 10.67
N ARG A 111 7.14 9.42 11.25
CA ARG A 111 6.73 8.51 12.34
C ARG A 111 6.70 7.05 11.88
N LEU A 112 6.15 6.78 10.70
CA LEU A 112 6.13 5.44 10.11
C LEU A 112 7.54 4.86 9.98
N GLN A 113 8.51 5.67 9.54
CA GLN A 113 9.92 5.25 9.53
C GLN A 113 10.44 4.96 10.94
N GLN A 114 10.14 5.81 11.93
CA GLN A 114 10.54 5.61 13.33
C GLN A 114 9.91 4.38 13.98
N TYR A 115 8.69 4.02 13.59
CA TYR A 115 8.03 2.78 14.04
C TYR A 115 8.66 1.51 13.45
N GLY A 116 9.53 1.64 12.44
CA GLY A 116 10.22 0.52 11.79
C GLY A 116 9.69 0.17 10.41
N CYS A 117 8.81 0.99 9.81
CA CYS A 117 8.42 0.80 8.42
C CYS A 117 9.55 1.18 7.46
N PHE A 118 9.67 0.46 6.35
CA PHE A 118 10.45 0.90 5.21
C PHE A 118 9.64 1.90 4.38
N VAL A 119 9.86 3.19 4.62
CA VAL A 119 9.30 4.26 3.78
C VAL A 119 10.09 4.33 2.48
N THR A 120 9.43 4.08 1.35
CA THR A 120 10.05 3.92 0.02
C THR A 120 9.14 4.48 -1.08
N THR A 121 9.46 4.23 -2.35
CA THR A 121 8.65 4.63 -3.52
C THR A 121 8.06 3.42 -4.24
N SER A 122 7.00 3.66 -5.01
CA SER A 122 6.38 2.64 -5.85
C SER A 122 7.36 2.01 -6.83
N GLU A 123 8.20 2.81 -7.50
CA GLU A 123 9.24 2.32 -8.41
C GLU A 123 10.26 1.40 -7.70
N ASN A 124 10.71 1.79 -6.50
CA ASN A 124 11.61 0.97 -5.71
C ASN A 124 10.98 -0.39 -5.36
N ILE A 125 9.73 -0.40 -4.90
CA ILE A 125 9.00 -1.65 -4.59
C ILE A 125 8.91 -2.54 -5.83
N ILE A 126 8.51 -1.97 -6.96
CA ILE A 126 8.32 -2.69 -8.22
C ILE A 126 9.62 -3.38 -8.67
N PHE A 127 10.75 -2.67 -8.66
CA PHE A 127 12.03 -3.26 -9.06
C PHE A 127 12.58 -4.24 -8.00
N LYS A 128 12.35 -4.00 -6.71
CA LYS A 128 12.72 -4.96 -5.64
C LYS A 128 12.03 -6.30 -5.81
N LEU A 129 10.77 -6.33 -6.24
CA LEU A 129 10.03 -7.57 -6.49
C LEU A 129 10.62 -8.37 -7.66
N MET A 130 11.15 -7.70 -8.69
CA MET A 130 11.73 -8.38 -9.86
C MET A 130 13.19 -8.80 -9.65
N ARG A 131 13.96 -8.05 -8.84
CA ARG A 131 15.40 -8.22 -8.53
C ARG A 131 16.37 -8.12 -9.71
N ASP A 132 16.03 -8.65 -10.88
CA ASP A 132 16.90 -8.69 -12.07
C ASP A 132 16.13 -8.31 -13.35
N LYS A 133 16.84 -7.74 -14.34
CA LYS A 133 16.27 -7.45 -15.67
C LYS A 133 15.83 -8.72 -16.42
N GLN A 134 16.35 -9.88 -16.05
CA GLN A 134 16.01 -11.18 -16.61
C GLN A 134 14.69 -11.74 -16.04
N HIS A 135 14.06 -11.05 -15.08
CA HIS A 135 12.78 -11.48 -14.55
C HIS A 135 11.74 -11.59 -15.69
N PRO A 136 10.95 -12.68 -15.79
CA PRO A 136 10.03 -12.90 -16.91
C PRO A 136 8.99 -11.78 -17.13
N ALA A 137 8.66 -11.04 -16.07
CA ALA A 137 7.74 -9.92 -16.13
C ALA A 137 8.39 -8.56 -16.45
N PHE A 138 9.72 -8.47 -16.53
CA PHE A 138 10.46 -7.21 -16.64
C PHE A 138 10.00 -6.36 -17.83
N ASP A 139 9.88 -6.97 -19.02
CA ASP A 139 9.46 -6.24 -20.21
C ASP A 139 8.05 -5.66 -20.08
N LYS A 140 7.13 -6.35 -19.39
CA LYS A 140 5.78 -5.83 -19.14
C LYS A 140 5.80 -4.70 -18.12
N VAL A 141 6.60 -4.84 -17.06
CA VAL A 141 6.63 -3.91 -15.93
C VAL A 141 7.40 -2.63 -16.25
N ARG A 142 8.52 -2.70 -16.99
CA ARG A 142 9.35 -1.52 -17.31
C ARG A 142 8.58 -0.44 -18.08
N HIS A 143 7.55 -0.82 -18.83
CA HIS A 143 6.69 0.12 -19.54
C HIS A 143 5.79 0.94 -18.59
N LEU A 144 5.51 0.44 -17.38
CA LEU A 144 4.70 1.12 -16.37
C LEU A 144 5.46 2.23 -15.65
N VAL A 145 6.78 2.16 -15.63
CA VAL A 145 7.70 3.08 -14.90
C VAL A 145 8.65 3.79 -15.84
N ARG A 146 8.32 3.85 -17.14
CA ARG A 146 9.14 4.54 -18.14
C ARG A 146 9.15 6.05 -17.90
N ASP A 147 7.97 6.60 -17.63
CA ASP A 147 7.77 8.02 -17.41
C ASP A 147 7.84 8.27 -15.89
N PRO A 148 8.58 9.30 -15.42
CA PRO A 148 8.70 9.56 -14.00
C PRO A 148 7.34 9.74 -13.32
N SER A 149 7.21 9.24 -12.08
CA SER A 149 6.04 9.54 -11.26
C SER A 149 5.88 11.05 -11.06
N ILE A 150 4.63 11.51 -10.94
CA ILE A 150 4.32 12.91 -10.63
C ILE A 150 5.10 13.36 -9.38
N ASP A 151 5.73 14.53 -9.43
CA ASP A 151 6.39 15.12 -8.26
C ASP A 151 5.36 15.38 -7.16
N THR A 152 5.45 14.62 -6.08
CA THR A 152 4.57 14.75 -4.92
C THR A 152 5.11 15.68 -3.85
N GLU A 153 6.19 16.40 -4.15
CA GLU A 153 6.86 17.41 -3.31
C GLU A 153 7.42 16.87 -1.99
N LEU A 154 7.62 15.55 -1.90
CA LEU A 154 8.22 14.90 -0.73
C LEU A 154 9.66 15.33 -0.49
N ALA A 155 10.42 15.60 -1.56
CA ALA A 155 11.81 16.04 -1.48
C ALA A 155 11.97 17.53 -1.15
N LYS A 156 10.90 18.33 -1.24
CA LYS A 156 10.92 19.76 -0.98
C LYS A 156 10.62 19.98 0.49
N LEU A 157 11.65 20.23 1.29
CA LEU A 157 11.57 20.77 2.65
C LEU A 157 12.32 22.10 2.66
#